data_AF-A0A1H4Y222-F1
#
_entry.id   AF-A0A1H4Y222-F1
#
_cell.length_a   1.000
_cell.length_b   1.000
_cell.length_c   1.000
_cell.angle_alpha   90.00
_cell.angle_beta   90.00
_cell.angle_gamma   90.00
#
_symmetry.space_group_name_H-M   'P 1'
#
loop_
_entity.id
_entity.type
_entity.pdbx_description
1 polymer ?
#
loop_
_entity_poly.entity_id
_entity_poly.type
_entity_poly.pdbx_seq_one_letter_code
_entity_poly.pdbx_strand_id
1 'polypeptide(L)' 'MNDERKPSKAGERAAESLRQATAKEESKTESETRQDLAKGADRFEERSKSSDGKSAEQKQKV' A
#
# COMPACT_ATOMS: atom_id res chain seq x y z
N MET A 1 14.17 -8.49 -39.30
CA MET A 1 12.94 -7.70 -39.06
C MET A 1 13.27 -6.64 -38.02
N ASN A 2 13.54 -5.42 -38.45
CA ASN A 2 13.77 -4.26 -37.58
C ASN A 2 12.76 -3.20 -38.00
N ASP A 3 11.52 -3.35 -37.51
CA ASP A 3 10.57 -2.25 -37.55
C ASP A 3 10.92 -1.31 -36.39
N GLU A 4 11.77 -0.32 -36.66
CA GLU A 4 11.92 0.85 -35.79
C GLU A 4 10.57 1.60 -35.78
N ARG A 5 9.64 1.16 -34.94
CA ARG A 5 8.41 1.88 -34.68
C ARG A 5 8.75 3.13 -33.89
N LYS A 6 8.91 4.25 -34.60
CA LYS A 6 9.09 5.55 -33.96
C LYS A 6 7.89 5.83 -33.04
N PRO A 7 8.11 6.30 -31.80
CA PRO A 7 7.00 6.67 -30.93
C PRO A 7 6.18 7.75 -31.62
N SER A 8 4.88 7.50 -31.76
CA SER A 8 3.96 8.52 -32.26
C SER A 8 3.61 9.46 -31.12
N LYS A 9 3.29 10.72 -31.42
CA LYS A 9 2.82 11.69 -30.41
C LYS A 9 1.60 11.17 -29.63
N ALA A 10 0.77 10.34 -30.26
CA ALA A 10 -0.35 9.67 -29.60
C ALA A 10 0.13 8.58 -28.62
N GLY A 11 1.14 7.79 -29.01
CA GLY A 11 1.75 6.77 -28.15
C GLY A 11 2.46 7.37 -26.93
N GLU A 12 3.17 8.48 -27.09
CA GLU A 12 3.82 9.18 -25.97
C GLU A 12 2.80 9.70 -24.95
N ARG A 13 1.72 10.34 -25.42
CA ARG A 13 0.62 10.81 -24.56
C ARG A 13 -0.09 9.67 -23.85
N ALA A 14 -0.32 8.55 -24.53
CA ALA A 14 -0.91 7.37 -23.92
C ALA A 14 0.01 6.76 -22.84
N ALA A 15 1.32 6.69 -23.10
CA ALA A 15 2.27 6.22 -22.11
C ALA A 15 2.36 7.16 -20.90
N GLU A 16 2.29 8.47 -21.13
CA GLU A 16 2.27 9.46 -20.05
C GLU A 16 1.00 9.36 -19.20
N SER A 17 -0.17 9.26 -19.83
CA SER A 17 -1.44 9.12 -19.09
C SER A 17 -1.49 7.83 -18.28
N LEU A 18 -0.97 6.72 -18.83
CA LEU A 18 -0.84 5.45 -18.10
C LEU A 18 0.06 5.61 -16.88
N ARG A 19 1.24 6.23 -17.03
CA ARG A 19 2.15 6.47 -15.90
C ARG A 19 1.49 7.32 -14.80
N GLN A 20 0.78 8.38 -15.18
CA GLN A 20 0.07 9.22 -14.21
C GLN A 20 -1.04 8.48 -13.49
N ALA A 21 -1.82 7.65 -14.21
CA ALA A 21 -2.88 6.84 -13.62
C ALA A 21 -2.33 5.81 -12.63
N THR A 22 -1.24 5.11 -13.01
CA THR A 22 -0.57 4.14 -12.12
C THR A 22 -0.04 4.81 -10.87
N ALA A 23 0.68 5.94 -11.00
CA ALA A 23 1.23 6.65 -9.84
C ALA A 23 0.14 7.09 -8.85
N LYS A 24 -1.03 7.50 -9.35
CA LYS A 24 -2.18 7.86 -8.52
C LYS A 24 -2.75 6.65 -7.77
N GLU A 25 -2.88 5.52 -8.45
CA GLU A 25 -3.42 4.30 -7.86
C GLU A 25 -2.47 3.69 -6.81
N GLU A 26 -1.17 3.71 -7.07
CA GLU A 26 -0.14 3.27 -6.11
C GLU A 26 -0.19 4.13 -4.84
N SER A 27 -0.21 5.45 -4.98
CA SER A 27 -0.30 6.35 -3.83
C SER A 27 -1.57 6.11 -2.98
N LYS A 28 -2.70 5.87 -3.64
CA LYS A 28 -3.96 5.54 -2.96
C LYS A 28 -3.86 4.20 -2.22
N THR A 29 -3.38 3.16 -2.89
CA THR A 29 -3.24 1.80 -2.33
C THR A 29 -2.32 1.81 -1.11
N GLU A 30 -1.20 2.52 -1.18
CA GLU A 30 -0.28 2.66 -0.06
C GLU A 30 -0.91 3.37 1.13
N SER A 31 -1.71 4.41 0.88
CA SER A 31 -2.40 5.15 1.95
C SER A 31 -3.46 4.30 2.63
N GLU A 32 -4.30 3.61 1.84
CA GLU A 32 -5.36 2.72 2.35
C GLU A 32 -4.76 1.55 3.14
N THR A 33 -3.74 0.89 2.56
CA THR A 33 -3.05 -0.22 3.21
C THR A 33 -2.35 0.23 4.49
N ARG A 34 -1.70 1.40 4.51
CA ARG A 34 -1.10 1.96 5.74
C ARG A 34 -2.14 2.19 6.84
N GLN A 35 -3.31 2.73 6.50
CA GLN A 35 -4.39 2.91 7.48
C GLN A 35 -4.87 1.57 8.04
N ASP A 36 -5.02 0.55 7.20
CA ASP A 36 -5.48 -0.76 7.66
C ASP A 36 -4.42 -1.49 8.51
N LEU A 37 -3.13 -1.33 8.21
CA LEU A 37 -2.04 -1.80 9.06
C LEU A 37 -2.03 -1.10 10.43
N ALA A 38 -2.27 0.21 10.48
CA ALA A 38 -2.38 0.93 11.74
C ALA A 38 -3.54 0.40 12.60
N LYS A 39 -4.73 0.19 12.00
CA LYS A 39 -5.86 -0.46 12.68
C LYS A 39 -5.53 -1.88 13.14
N GLY A 40 -4.73 -2.61 12.36
CA GLY A 40 -4.28 -3.97 12.71
C GLY A 40 -3.44 -3.99 13.99
N ALA A 41 -2.52 -3.03 14.15
CA ALA A 41 -1.73 -2.88 15.37
C ALA A 41 -2.61 -2.57 16.59
N ASP A 42 -3.56 -1.64 16.46
CA ASP A 42 -4.49 -1.30 17.55
C ASP A 42 -5.37 -2.50 17.95
N ARG A 43 -5.94 -3.21 16.96
CA ARG A 43 -6.74 -4.42 17.20
C ARG A 43 -5.93 -5.54 17.84
N PHE A 44 -4.65 -5.67 17.48
CA PHE A 44 -3.75 -6.65 18.07
C PHE A 44 -3.50 -6.33 19.56
N GLU A 45 -3.31 -5.06 19.90
CA GLU A 45 -3.17 -4.61 21.27
C GLU A 45 -4.45 -4.81 22.10
N GLU A 46 -5.62 -4.44 21.57
CA GLU A 46 -6.91 -4.71 22.20
C GLU A 46 -7.12 -6.20 22.47
N ARG A 47 -6.87 -7.04 21.45
CA ARG A 47 -6.98 -8.49 21.57
C ARG A 47 -5.99 -9.07 22.58
N SER A 48 -4.81 -8.48 22.73
CA SER A 48 -3.85 -8.91 23.75
C SER A 48 -4.39 -8.61 25.15
N LYS A 49 -4.94 -7.41 25.37
CA LYS A 49 -5.47 -6.98 26.67
C LYS A 49 -6.76 -7.69 27.07
N SER A 50 -7.55 -8.20 26.13
CA SER A 50 -8.86 -8.79 26.45
C SER A 50 -8.79 -10.04 27.34
N SER A 51 -7.67 -10.76 27.34
CA SER A 51 -7.54 -12.03 28.08
C SER A 51 -7.17 -11.84 29.55
N ASP A 52 -6.26 -10.93 29.86
CA ASP A 52 -5.60 -10.80 31.17
C ASP A 52 -5.22 -9.35 31.51
N GLY A 53 -5.71 -8.38 30.72
CA GLY A 53 -5.41 -6.96 30.86
C GLY A 53 -4.03 -6.51 30.36
N LYS A 54 -3.17 -7.44 29.89
CA LYS A 54 -1.78 -7.12 29.51
C LYS A 54 -1.64 -6.83 28.01
N SER A 55 -0.82 -5.85 27.66
CA SER A 55 -0.43 -5.57 26.26
C SER A 55 0.37 -6.73 25.66
N ALA A 56 0.49 -6.77 24.33
CA ALA A 56 1.27 -7.79 23.66
C ALA A 56 2.73 -7.78 24.13
N GLU A 57 3.32 -6.60 24.24
CA GLU A 57 4.69 -6.42 24.72
C GLU A 57 4.87 -6.90 26.17
N GLN A 58 3.90 -6.61 27.04
CA GLN A 58 3.94 -7.05 28.44
C GLN A 58 3.95 -8.58 28.55
N LYS A 59 3.24 -9.28 27.65
CA LYS A 59 3.19 -10.75 27.62
C LYS A 59 4.48 -11.40 27.15
N GLN A 60 5.27 -10.72 26.32
CA GLN A 60 6.56 -11.25 25.85
C GLN A 60 7.67 -11.20 26.91
N LYS A 61 7.49 -10.39 27.96
CA LYS A 61 8.46 -10.19 29.04
C LYS A 61 8.18 -11.07 30.27
N VAL A 62 7.17 -11.94 30.20
CA VAL A 62 6.78 -12.91 31.26
C VAL A 62 7.41 -14.25 30.97
#